data_AF-Q6EJE0-F1
#
_entry.id   AF-Q6EJE0-F1
#
_cell.length_a   1.000
_cell.length_b   1.000
_cell.length_c   1.000
_cell.angle_alpha   90.00
_cell.angle_beta   90.00
_cell.angle_gamma   90.00
#
_symmetry.space_group_name_H-M   'P 1'
#
loop_
_entity.id
_entity.type
_entity.pdbx_description
1 polymer ?
#
loop_
_entity_poly.entity_id
_entity_poly.type
_entity_poly.pdbx_seq_one_letter_code
_entity_poly.pdbx_strand_id
1 'polypeptide(L)'
;ALVAFVAVVQAKDEPKAHMGQVVKKRWGELRDFFRNDPLGQRLVALGNDLTAICQKLQLKIREVLKKYVKNLVEEKDYDSK
;
A
#
# COMPACT_ATOMS: atom_id res chain seq x y z
N ALA A 1 -18.53 -8.72 3.58
CA ALA A 1 -17.78 -9.67 4.42
C ALA A 1 -16.62 -9.00 5.18
N LEU A 2 -15.63 -8.41 4.49
CA LEU A 2 -14.49 -7.72 5.14
C LEU A 2 -14.89 -6.58 6.09
N VAL A 3 -15.87 -5.76 5.69
CA VAL A 3 -16.37 -4.65 6.52
C VAL A 3 -16.98 -5.14 7.83
N ALA A 4 -17.73 -6.25 7.80
CA ALA A 4 -18.30 -6.87 9.00
C ALA A 4 -17.21 -7.46 9.91
N PHE A 5 -16.14 -8.00 9.33
CA PHE A 5 -14.99 -8.51 10.08
C PHE A 5 -14.23 -7.38 10.79
N VAL A 6 -14.02 -6.25 10.11
CA VAL A 6 -13.39 -5.05 10.70
C VAL A 6 -14.24 -4.46 11.82
N ALA A 7 -15.57 -4.45 11.67
CA ALA A 7 -16.48 -3.96 12.70
C ALA A 7 -16.49 -4.85 13.96
N VAL A 8 -16.46 -6.18 13.79
CA VAL A 8 -16.38 -7.14 14.90
C VAL A 8 -15.04 -7.06 15.66
N VAL A 9 -13.94 -6.74 14.96
CA VAL A 9 -12.60 -6.60 15.55
C VAL A 9 -12.48 -5.35 16.43
N GLN A 10 -13.20 -4.27 16.11
CA GLN A 10 -13.14 -3.03 16.90
C GLN A 10 -13.96 -3.08 18.21
N ALA A 11 -14.90 -4.01 18.34
CA ALA A 11 -15.80 -4.07 19.50
C ALA A 11 -15.27 -4.90 20.69
N LYS A 12 -14.08 -5.50 20.59
CA LYS A 12 -13.44 -6.25 21.69
C LYS A 12 -12.16 -5.57 22.14
N ASP A 13 -12.31 -4.56 22.98
CA ASP A 13 -11.23 -4.03 23.80
C ASP A 13 -10.94 -5.01 24.95
N GLU A 14 -9.81 -5.73 24.83
CA GLU A 14 -8.88 -6.27 25.87
C GLU A 14 -8.24 -7.62 25.43
N PRO A 15 -7.03 -8.03 25.90
CA PRO A 15 -5.83 -7.27 26.24
C PRO A 15 -4.78 -7.34 25.11
N LYS A 16 -4.03 -6.24 24.92
CA LYS A 16 -3.10 -5.98 23.79
C LYS A 16 -1.97 -7.00 23.60
N ALA A 17 -1.66 -7.83 24.60
CA ALA A 17 -0.56 -8.79 24.54
C ALA A 17 -0.86 -10.06 23.72
N HIS A 18 -2.11 -10.55 23.74
CA HIS A 18 -2.46 -11.81 23.07
C HIS A 18 -2.73 -11.62 21.56
N MET A 19 -3.34 -10.48 21.17
CA MET A 19 -3.63 -10.19 19.77
C MET A 19 -2.37 -10.04 18.93
N GLY A 20 -1.32 -9.40 19.45
CA GLY A 20 -0.05 -9.24 18.74
C GLY A 20 0.60 -10.58 18.38
N GLN A 21 0.52 -11.58 19.27
CA GLN A 21 1.06 -12.91 19.03
C GLN A 21 0.24 -13.69 18.00
N VAL A 22 -1.09 -13.60 18.06
CA VAL A 22 -1.99 -14.23 17.09
C VAL A 22 -1.83 -13.62 15.69
N VAL A 23 -1.72 -12.29 15.61
CA VAL A 23 -1.46 -11.58 14.36
C VAL A 23 -0.11 -11.97 13.78
N LYS A 24 0.95 -12.04 14.60
CA LYS A 24 2.28 -12.46 14.16
C LYS A 24 2.30 -13.88 13.60
N LYS A 25 1.58 -14.82 14.24
CA LYS A 25 1.48 -16.21 13.76
C LYS A 25 0.74 -16.28 12.42
N ARG A 26 -0.42 -15.63 12.30
CA ARG A 26 -1.18 -15.58 11.04
C ARG A 26 -0.41 -14.88 9.92
N TRP A 27 0.38 -13.86 10.26
CA TRP A 27 1.25 -13.19 9.29
C TRP A 27 2.40 -14.10 8.82
N GLY A 28 2.94 -14.93 9.71
CA GLY A 28 3.93 -15.96 9.38
C GLY A 28 3.36 -17.01 8.42
N GLU A 29 2.18 -17.55 8.72
CA GLU A 29 1.48 -18.52 7.87
C GLU A 29 1.15 -17.93 6.48
N LEU A 30 0.70 -16.68 6.44
CA LEU A 30 0.41 -15.99 5.19
C LEU A 30 1.69 -15.73 4.37
N ARG A 31 2.78 -15.32 5.03
CA ARG A 31 4.09 -15.16 4.39
C ARG A 31 4.59 -16.50 3.83
N ASP A 32 4.43 -17.58 4.58
CA ASP A 32 4.88 -18.91 4.17
C ASP A 32 4.00 -19.45 3.02
N PHE A 33 2.70 -19.13 2.98
CA PHE A 33 1.83 -19.36 1.82
C PHE A 33 2.36 -18.66 0.58
N PHE A 34 2.65 -17.35 0.65
CA PHE A 34 3.20 -16.62 -0.49
C PHE A 34 4.57 -17.12 -0.96
N ARG A 35 5.35 -17.74 -0.07
CA ARG A 35 6.70 -18.21 -0.37
C ARG A 35 6.73 -19.65 -0.90
N ASN A 36 5.98 -20.54 -0.29
CA ASN A 36 6.11 -21.99 -0.49
C ASN A 36 4.92 -22.61 -1.24
N ASP A 37 3.76 -21.94 -1.27
CA ASP A 37 2.59 -22.46 -1.98
C ASP A 37 2.60 -22.04 -3.47
N PRO A 38 2.33 -22.95 -4.41
CA PRO A 38 2.26 -22.62 -5.84
C PRO A 38 1.25 -21.52 -6.18
N LEU A 39 0.12 -21.43 -5.48
CA LEU A 39 -0.87 -20.35 -5.65
C LEU A 39 -0.34 -19.03 -5.07
N GLY A 40 0.33 -19.11 -3.92
CA GLY A 40 0.98 -17.96 -3.30
C GLY A 40 2.04 -17.33 -4.20
N GLN A 41 2.90 -18.14 -4.81
CA GLN A 41 3.93 -17.68 -5.74
C GLN A 41 3.34 -17.03 -7.00
N ARG A 42 2.22 -17.55 -7.52
CA ARG A 42 1.49 -16.91 -8.63
C ARG A 42 0.96 -15.54 -8.25
N LEU A 43 0.46 -15.38 -7.02
CA LEU A 43 -0.01 -14.09 -6.53
C LEU A 43 1.14 -13.09 -6.34
N VAL A 44 2.33 -13.56 -5.90
CA VAL A 44 3.55 -12.75 -5.84
C VAL A 44 3.98 -12.29 -7.23
N ALA A 45 3.97 -13.18 -8.22
CA ALA A 45 4.28 -12.82 -9.61
C ALA A 45 3.33 -11.75 -10.15
N LEU A 46 2.02 -11.93 -9.95
CA LEU A 46 1.02 -10.95 -10.35
C LEU A 46 1.19 -9.61 -9.59
N GLY A 47 1.54 -9.66 -8.32
CA GLY A 47 1.83 -8.49 -7.50
C GLY A 47 3.07 -7.71 -7.97
N ASN A 48 4.09 -8.41 -8.47
CA ASN A 48 5.28 -7.79 -9.05
C ASN A 48 4.95 -7.06 -10.35
N ASP A 49 4.12 -7.66 -11.22
CA ASP A 49 3.64 -7.00 -12.44
C ASP A 49 2.83 -5.75 -12.12
N LEU A 50 1.96 -5.83 -11.12
CA LEU A 50 1.18 -4.68 -10.65
C LEU A 50 2.07 -3.58 -10.06
N THR A 51 3.15 -3.97 -9.36
CA THR A 51 4.14 -3.03 -8.80
C THR A 51 4.86 -2.28 -9.92
N ALA A 52 5.22 -2.95 -11.02
CA ALA A 52 5.84 -2.31 -12.18
C ALA A 52 4.91 -1.27 -12.83
N ILE A 53 3.60 -1.56 -12.88
CA ILE A 53 2.59 -0.61 -13.37
C ILE A 53 2.49 0.59 -12.41
N CYS A 54 2.44 0.34 -11.09
CA CYS A 54 2.43 1.40 -10.08
C CYS A 54 3.68 2.29 -10.14
N GLN A 55 4.87 1.73 -10.35
CA GLN A 55 6.11 2.51 -10.49
C GLN A 55 6.05 3.44 -11.72
N LYS A 56 5.57 2.94 -12.86
CA LYS A 56 5.35 3.76 -14.06
C LYS A 56 4.34 4.88 -13.79
N LEU A 57 3.26 4.56 -13.07
CA LEU A 57 2.25 5.54 -12.70
C LEU A 57 2.82 6.61 -11.75
N GLN A 58 3.61 6.22 -10.76
CA GLN A 58 4.27 7.13 -9.83
C GLN A 58 5.22 8.09 -10.54
N LEU A 59 6.01 7.62 -11.51
CA LEU A 59 6.88 8.47 -12.31
C LEU A 59 6.08 9.50 -13.11
N LYS A 60 4.97 9.08 -13.74
CA LYS A 60 4.10 9.96 -14.51
C LYS A 60 3.43 11.02 -13.62
N ILE A 61 2.95 10.62 -12.45
CA ILE A 61 2.39 11.56 -11.44
C ILE A 61 3.48 12.55 -11.01
N ARG A 62 4.69 12.08 -10.73
CA ARG A 62 5.80 12.93 -10.29
C ARG A 62 6.22 13.93 -11.36
N GLU A 63 6.23 13.54 -12.63
CA GLU A 63 6.50 14.45 -13.75
C GLU A 63 5.42 15.52 -13.90
N VAL A 64 4.14 15.13 -13.84
CA VAL A 64 3.02 16.07 -13.90
C VAL A 64 3.07 17.04 -12.73
N LEU A 65 3.32 16.54 -11.52
CA LEU A 65 3.46 17.36 -10.32
C LEU A 65 4.64 18.32 -10.44
N LYS A 66 5.79 17.86 -10.96
CA LYS A 66 6.98 18.69 -11.18
C LYS A 66 6.71 19.81 -12.18
N LYS A 67 6.02 19.53 -13.29
CA LYS A 67 5.61 20.55 -14.27
C LYS A 67 4.64 21.56 -13.66
N TYR A 68 3.64 21.08 -12.92
CA TYR A 68 2.67 21.94 -12.24
C TYR A 68 3.36 22.88 -11.23
N VAL A 69 4.26 22.35 -10.40
CA VAL A 69 5.04 23.15 -9.45
C VAL A 69 5.95 24.16 -10.17
N LYS A 70 6.60 23.79 -11.28
CA LYS A 70 7.44 24.72 -12.06
C LYS A 70 6.61 25.87 -12.63
N ASN A 71 5.45 25.58 -13.21
CA ASN A 71 4.55 26.60 -13.74
C ASN A 71 4.07 27.54 -12.64
N LEU A 72 3.74 27.02 -11.45
CA LEU A 72 3.36 27.85 -10.30
C LEU A 72 4.49 28.75 -9.79
N VAL A 73 5.74 28.32 -9.88
CA VAL A 73 6.91 29.14 -9.51
C VAL A 73 7.12 30.25 -10.54
N GLU A 74 7.05 29.92 -11.83
CA GLU A 74 7.20 30.89 -12.91
C GLU A 74 6.08 31.95 -12.88
N GLU A 75 4.83 31.56 -12.63
CA GLU A 75 3.69 32.50 -12.53
C GLU A 75 3.85 33.51 -11.38
N LYS A 76 4.47 33.10 -10.26
CA LYS A 76 4.76 34.00 -9.14
C LYS A 76 5.88 35.00 -9.41
N ASP A 77 6.84 34.67 -10.27
CA ASP A 77 7.92 35.58 -10.65
C ASP A 77 7.45 36.67 -11.65
N TYR A 78 6.34 36.46 -12.35
CA TYR A 78 5.75 37.46 -13.26
C TYR A 78 4.80 38.43 -12.55
N ASP A 79 4.16 38.05 -11.44
CA ASP A 79 3.22 38.90 -10.70
C ASP A 79 3.90 39.84 -9.67
N SER A 80 5.22 39.69 -9.46
CA SER A 80 6.05 40.56 -8.59
C SER A 80 6.96 41.55 -9.35
N LYS A 81 6.68 41.83 -10.63
CA LYS A 81 7.40 42.84 -11.43
C LYS A 81 6.53 44.03 -11.81
#